data_AF-A0A835PM55-F1
#
_entry.id   AF-A0A835PM55-F1
#
_cell.length_a   1.000
_cell.length_b   1.000
_cell.length_c   1.000
_cell.angle_alpha   90.00
_cell.angle_beta   90.00
_cell.angle_gamma   90.00
#
_symmetry.space_group_name_H-M   'P 1'
#
loop_
_entity.id
_entity.type
_entity.pdbx_description
1 polymer ?
#
loop_
_entity_poly.entity_id
_entity_poly.type
_entity_poly.pdbx_seq_one_letter_code
_entity_poly.pdbx_strand_id
1 'polypeptide(L)'
;MERSESGLIEEKAKWCRKCWGVGEKKEECTPDIVECNFVQSNVTELPFFASKVRLGKNGIEEVLGLGPLSEFEKQGLESLKPELKLSIEKGIKFAREN
;
A
#
# COMPACT_ATOMS: atom_id res chain seq x y z
N MET A 1 -27.08 -14.58 -28.38
CA MET A 1 -27.33 -13.17 -27.99
C MET A 1 -25.99 -12.61 -27.54
N GLU A 2 -25.10 -12.39 -28.51
CA GLU A 2 -23.74 -11.93 -28.29
C GLU A 2 -23.80 -10.47 -27.90
N ARG A 3 -23.48 -10.19 -26.63
CA ARG A 3 -23.32 -8.82 -26.14
C ARG A 3 -22.01 -8.32 -26.73
N SER A 4 -22.11 -7.66 -27.88
CA SER A 4 -21.04 -7.15 -28.71
C SER A 4 -19.96 -6.41 -27.91
N GLU A 5 -18.72 -6.88 -28.03
CA GLU A 5 -17.51 -6.32 -27.39
C GLU A 5 -17.26 -4.84 -27.75
N SER A 6 -17.95 -4.31 -28.75
CA SER A 6 -17.90 -2.91 -29.19
C SER A 6 -18.37 -1.89 -28.13
N GLY A 7 -19.29 -2.27 -27.22
CA GLY A 7 -19.83 -1.35 -26.21
C GLY A 7 -18.83 -0.97 -25.11
N LEU A 8 -17.95 -1.91 -24.73
CA LEU A 8 -16.94 -1.70 -23.69
C LEU A 8 -15.77 -0.81 -24.17
N ILE A 9 -15.48 -0.82 -25.47
CA ILE A 9 -14.44 0.02 -26.07
C ILE A 9 -14.93 1.46 -26.16
N GLU A 10 -16.22 1.68 -26.45
CA GLU A 10 -16.81 3.02 -26.49
C GLU A 10 -16.94 3.68 -25.12
N GLU A 11 -17.28 2.94 -24.05
CA GLU A 11 -17.27 3.48 -22.68
C GLU A 11 -15.86 3.78 -22.17
N LYS A 12 -14.89 2.91 -22.44
CA LYS A 12 -13.47 3.19 -22.12
C LYS A 12 -12.93 4.40 -22.89
N ALA A 13 -13.34 4.57 -24.15
CA ALA A 13 -12.97 5.74 -24.96
C ALA A 13 -13.71 7.03 -24.56
N LYS A 14 -14.92 6.95 -24.01
CA LYS A 14 -15.62 8.11 -23.41
C LYS A 14 -14.94 8.59 -22.14
N TRP A 15 -14.38 7.68 -21.35
CA TRP A 15 -13.59 8.05 -20.17
C TRP A 15 -12.27 8.74 -20.56
N CYS A 16 -11.59 8.25 -21.61
CA CYS A 16 -10.35 8.83 -22.11
C CYS A 16 -10.54 10.21 -22.78
N ARG A 17 -11.64 10.44 -23.52
CA ARG A 17 -11.91 11.72 -24.21
C ARG A 17 -12.30 12.87 -23.28
N LYS A 18 -12.82 12.59 -22.08
CA LYS A 18 -13.16 13.65 -21.11
C LYS A 18 -11.92 14.26 -20.42
N CYS A 19 -10.74 13.68 -20.63
CA CYS A 19 -9.47 14.11 -20.03
C CYS A 19 -8.64 15.07 -20.89
N TRP A 20 -9.09 15.44 -22.11
CA TRP A 20 -8.35 16.36 -22.98
C TRP A 20 -9.05 17.72 -23.09
N GLY A 21 -8.95 18.50 -22.02
CA GLY A 21 -9.39 19.89 -22.01
C GLY A 21 -9.26 20.45 -20.60
N VAL A 22 -8.32 21.38 -20.43
CA VAL A 22 -7.89 22.06 -19.20
C VAL A 22 -6.71 21.38 -18.50
N GLY A 23 -5.61 22.13 -18.43
CA GLY A 23 -4.35 21.73 -17.81
C GLY A 23 -4.43 21.67 -16.30
N GLU A 24 -4.83 20.52 -15.78
CA GLU A 24 -4.59 20.12 -14.40
C GLU A 24 -4.01 18.70 -14.37
N LYS A 25 -3.22 18.42 -13.34
CA LYS A 25 -2.34 17.26 -13.19
C LYS A 25 -3.03 15.95 -13.59
N LYS A 26 -2.31 15.16 -14.39
CA LYS A 26 -2.64 13.80 -14.85
C LYS A 26 -2.88 12.86 -13.65
N GLU A 27 -4.09 12.88 -13.11
CA GLU A 27 -4.57 11.84 -12.19
C GLU A 27 -4.84 10.59 -13.04
N GLU A 28 -4.00 9.58 -12.82
CA GLU A 28 -3.99 8.37 -13.62
C GLU A 28 -5.15 7.46 -13.20
N CYS A 29 -5.73 6.84 -14.22
CA CYS A 29 -6.77 5.84 -14.23
C CYS A 29 -6.45 4.52 -13.50
N THR A 30 -5.56 4.53 -12.52
CA THR A 30 -5.27 3.37 -11.67
C THR A 30 -6.16 3.44 -10.44
N PRO A 31 -6.90 2.37 -10.10
CA PRO A 31 -7.66 2.36 -8.84
C PRO A 31 -6.72 2.59 -7.67
N ASP A 32 -7.17 3.28 -6.61
CA ASP A 32 -6.42 3.38 -5.36
C ASP A 32 -6.18 1.96 -4.79
N ILE A 33 -4.97 1.43 -4.96
CA ILE A 33 -4.59 0.12 -4.44
C ILE A 33 -4.10 0.30 -3.01
N VAL A 34 -4.85 -0.25 -2.06
CA VAL A 34 -4.53 -0.19 -0.64
C VAL A 34 -4.39 -1.60 -0.10
N GLU A 35 -3.16 -1.96 0.26
CA GLU A 35 -2.80 -3.32 0.68
C GLU A 35 -1.94 -3.29 1.95
N CYS A 36 -1.89 -4.41 2.67
CA CYS A 36 -1.01 -4.56 3.82
C CYS A 36 0.37 -5.06 3.35
N ASN A 37 1.43 -4.32 3.69
CA ASN A 37 2.79 -4.69 3.31
C ASN A 37 3.79 -4.47 4.46
N PHE A 38 4.83 -5.30 4.51
CA PHE A 38 5.94 -5.17 5.47
C PHE A 38 6.99 -4.21 4.92
N VAL A 39 7.01 -3.00 5.48
CA VAL A 39 7.75 -1.86 4.90
C VAL A 39 8.51 -1.12 5.99
N GLN A 40 9.51 -0.34 5.60
CA GLN A 40 10.15 0.59 6.51
C GLN A 40 9.12 1.63 6.94
N SER A 41 8.86 1.76 8.24
CA SER A 41 7.83 2.67 8.73
C SER A 41 8.12 3.11 10.16
N ASN A 42 7.51 4.24 10.55
CA ASN A 42 7.57 4.78 11.93
C ASN A 42 6.25 4.54 12.68
N VAL A 43 5.45 3.54 12.26
CA VAL A 43 4.15 3.22 12.86
C VAL A 43 4.32 2.65 14.26
N THR A 44 5.45 1.99 14.51
CA THR A 44 5.89 1.51 15.83
C THR A 44 7.33 1.97 16.08
N GLU A 45 7.88 1.65 17.25
CA GLU A 45 9.29 1.86 17.57
C GLU A 45 10.27 1.00 16.74
N LEU A 46 9.75 0.04 15.97
CA LEU A 46 10.53 -0.84 15.11
C LEU A 46 10.75 -0.20 13.73
N PRO A 47 11.94 -0.37 13.12
CA PRO A 47 12.25 0.28 11.84
C PRO A 47 11.48 -0.31 10.66
N PHE A 48 10.96 -1.55 10.78
CA PHE A 48 10.13 -2.19 9.76
C PHE A 48 8.88 -2.76 10.42
N PHE A 49 7.73 -2.57 9.78
CA PHE A 49 6.46 -3.06 10.30
C PHE A 49 5.44 -3.29 9.16
N ALA A 50 4.54 -4.26 9.36
CA ALA A 50 3.47 -4.54 8.42
C ALA A 50 2.29 -3.61 8.67
N SER A 51 1.99 -2.73 7.73
CA SER A 51 0.88 -1.79 7.86
C SER A 51 0.18 -1.59 6.53
N LYS A 52 -1.01 -0.98 6.60
CA LYS A 52 -1.78 -0.64 5.41
C LYS A 52 -1.04 0.49 4.68
N VAL A 53 -0.76 0.27 3.40
CA VAL A 53 -0.07 1.22 2.53
C VAL A 53 -0.88 1.48 1.27
N ARG A 54 -0.79 2.70 0.76
CA ARG A 54 -1.30 3.05 -0.56
C ARG A 54 -0.17 2.87 -1.57
N LEU A 55 -0.44 2.09 -2.60
CA LEU A 55 0.47 1.87 -3.71
C LEU A 55 0.12 2.83 -4.84
N GLY A 56 1.16 3.40 -5.45
CA GLY A 56 1.04 4.07 -6.73
C GLY A 56 2.24 3.78 -7.61
N LYS A 57 2.47 4.63 -8.61
CA LYS A 57 3.35 4.27 -9.75
C LYS A 57 4.81 4.04 -9.36
N ASN A 58 5.25 4.70 -8.29
CA ASN A 58 6.62 4.63 -7.80
C ASN A 58 6.76 3.72 -6.56
N GLY A 59 5.78 2.85 -6.30
CA GLY A 59 5.76 1.96 -5.13
C GLY A 59 4.84 2.48 -4.03
N ILE A 60 5.33 2.52 -2.79
CA ILE A 60 4.54 2.98 -1.64
C ILE A 60 4.47 4.51 -1.67
N GLU A 61 3.26 5.05 -1.86
CA GLU A 61 3.02 6.49 -1.82
C GLU A 61 2.71 6.99 -0.40
N GLU A 62 1.99 6.17 0.39
CA GLU A 62 1.56 6.56 1.73
C GLU A 62 1.47 5.36 2.67
N VAL A 63 1.85 5.54 3.94
CA VAL A 63 1.66 4.57 5.02
C VAL A 63 0.48 5.03 5.89
N LEU A 64 -0.62 4.27 5.89
CA LEU A 64 -1.90 4.63 6.50
C LEU A 64 -2.00 4.24 7.99
N GLY A 65 -1.00 3.53 8.53
CA GLY A 65 -0.95 3.13 9.93
C GLY A 65 -1.88 1.96 10.30
N LEU A 66 -2.13 1.80 11.60
CA LEU A 66 -2.87 0.66 12.17
C LEU A 66 -4.37 0.93 12.36
N GLY A 67 -4.78 2.20 12.44
CA GLY A 67 -6.16 2.56 12.79
C GLY A 67 -6.50 2.25 14.26
N PRO A 68 -7.79 2.25 14.62
CA PRO A 68 -8.23 1.93 15.98
C PRO A 68 -8.07 0.43 16.26
N LEU A 69 -7.36 0.11 17.35
CA LEU A 69 -7.16 -1.27 17.81
C LEU A 69 -8.00 -1.55 19.06
N SER A 70 -8.56 -2.75 19.13
CA SER A 70 -9.14 -3.30 20.36
C SER A 70 -8.06 -3.58 21.42
N GLU A 71 -8.47 -3.72 22.68
CA GLU A 71 -7.52 -4.03 23.77
C GLU A 71 -6.79 -5.37 23.55
N PHE A 72 -7.48 -6.36 22.97
CA PHE A 72 -6.87 -7.65 22.63
C PHE A 72 -5.78 -7.49 21.56
N GLU A 73 -6.05 -6.73 20.50
CA GLU A 73 -5.07 -6.48 19.43
C GLU A 73 -3.86 -5.68 19.92
N LYS A 74 -4.05 -4.71 20.82
CA LYS A 74 -2.95 -3.96 21.45
C LYS A 74 -2.06 -4.87 22.28
N GLN A 75 -2.63 -5.72 23.12
CA GLN A 75 -1.85 -6.68 23.92
C GLN A 75 -1.08 -7.66 23.04
N GLY A 76 -1.69 -8.14 21.96
CA GLY A 76 -1.03 -8.97 20.96
C GLY A 76 0.12 -8.23 20.29
N LEU A 77 -0.09 -6.97 19.89
CA LEU A 77 0.94 -6.13 19.28
C LEU A 77 2.15 -5.97 20.20
N GLU A 78 1.95 -5.55 21.45
CA GLU A 78 3.05 -5.38 22.41
C GLU A 78 3.80 -6.69 22.68
N SER A 79 3.10 -7.83 22.70
CA SER A 79 3.72 -9.14 22.90
C SER A 79 4.58 -9.58 21.70
N LEU A 80 4.22 -9.19 20.48
CA LEU A 80 4.91 -9.58 19.23
C LEU A 80 6.10 -8.69 18.87
N LYS A 81 6.08 -7.42 19.30
CA LYS A 81 7.19 -6.48 19.05
C LYS A 81 8.58 -7.00 19.43
N PRO A 82 8.83 -7.62 20.59
CA PRO A 82 10.17 -8.10 20.94
C PRO A 82 10.68 -9.19 19.99
N GLU A 83 9.82 -10.13 19.59
CA GLU A 83 10.16 -11.19 18.64
C GLU A 83 10.47 -10.62 17.25
N LEU A 84 9.63 -9.67 16.80
CA LEU A 84 9.83 -9.00 15.52
C LEU A 84 11.14 -8.20 15.50
N LYS A 85 11.48 -7.53 16.60
CA LYS A 85 12.75 -6.81 16.75
C LYS A 85 13.95 -7.73 16.56
N LEU A 86 13.95 -8.89 17.21
CA LEU A 86 15.02 -9.89 17.07
C LEU A 86 15.17 -10.36 15.62
N SER A 87 14.05 -10.57 14.93
CA SER A 87 14.04 -11.00 13.53
C SER A 87 14.64 -9.93 12.61
N ILE A 88 14.28 -8.66 12.82
CA ILE A 88 14.81 -7.52 12.07
C ILE A 88 16.32 -7.37 12.31
N GLU A 89 16.74 -7.38 13.57
CA GLU A 89 18.16 -7.24 13.94
C GLU A 89 19.01 -8.36 13.33
N LYS A 90 18.50 -9.59 13.32
CA LYS A 90 19.15 -10.73 12.66
C LYS A 90 19.32 -10.50 11.16
N GLY A 91 18.29 -9.99 10.47
CA GLY A 91 18.37 -9.67 9.05
C GLY A 91 19.37 -8.56 8.74
N ILE A 92 19.37 -7.49 9.53
CA ILE A 92 20.33 -6.37 9.39
C ILE A 92 21.76 -6.85 9.64
N LYS A 93 21.97 -7.64 10.69
CA LYS A 93 23.28 -8.20 11.02
C LYS A 93 23.81 -9.06 9.87
N PHE A 94 22.97 -9.95 9.35
CA PHE A 94 23.33 -10.80 8.22
C PHE A 94 23.77 -9.99 6.99
N ALA A 95 23.03 -8.94 6.63
CA ALA A 95 23.34 -8.09 5.49
C ALA A 95 24.58 -7.19 5.68
N ARG A 96 25.04 -6.95 6.91
CA ARG A 96 26.26 -6.18 7.20
C ARG A 96 27.52 -7.03 7.22
N GLU A 97 27.37 -8.32 7.52
CA GLU A 97 28.49 -9.26 7.74
C GLU A 97 28.82 -10.11 6.50
N ASN A 98 28.10 -9.94 5.39
CA ASN A 98 28.30 -10.62 4.10
C ASN A 98 28.27 -9.60 2.94
#